data_AF-A0A2A2IN64-F1
#
_entry.id   AF-A0A2A2IN64-F1
#
_cell.length_a   1.000
_cell.length_b   1.000
_cell.length_c   1.000
_cell.angle_alpha   90.00
_cell.angle_beta   90.00
_cell.angle_gamma   90.00
#
_symmetry.space_group_name_H-M   'P 1'
#
loop_
_entity.id
_entity.type
_entity.pdbx_description
1 polymer ?
#
loop_
_entity_poly.entity_id
_entity_poly.type
_entity_poly.pdbx_seq_one_letter_code
_entity_poly.pdbx_strand_id
1 'polypeptide(L)'
;MDIAVPSVLHAGDFHVGGIHCGDSLRKVRSLYGSPTKYARSAHYTTMQYDGKDIAMRVRSRNDTADILKETGEEREGVRIGVESVFLTSGKDAVFGRGLRLKMPAEVLVRQMGIPSNVLRDADANIYYFVYENPARDGAMIFAVANRKIERVALMPPRPPYSRGEALPVQNKWSERDFTLMGFSLNQPFQANKYNMWNNLVKRDSNNFWLYGDYGVEVDRRNMVQKVFLLTNNAYTSRGAALGYHISTVLSLYGRPDRVEVGPEAEKSVDAYYYDSPFQKGVSLVFVVNHASRYVEDVLLISAPIQNLQDPMARYGLQS
;
A
#
# COMPACT_ATOMS: atom_id res chain seq x y z
N MET A 1 23.99 6.87 9.40
CA MET A 1 22.78 6.03 9.52
C MET A 1 22.88 4.96 8.46
N ASP A 2 23.09 3.71 8.86
CA ASP A 2 22.94 2.59 7.93
C ASP A 2 21.47 2.48 7.56
N ILE A 3 21.17 2.74 6.29
CA ILE A 3 19.81 2.59 5.76
C ILE A 3 19.57 1.09 5.69
N ALA A 4 18.70 0.57 6.55
CA ALA A 4 18.26 -0.82 6.47
C ALA A 4 17.58 -1.01 5.11
N VAL A 5 18.28 -1.68 4.19
CA VAL A 5 17.73 -2.05 2.89
C VAL A 5 16.57 -3.02 3.16
N PRO A 6 15.38 -2.83 2.57
CA PRO A 6 14.29 -3.78 2.69
C PRO A 6 14.78 -5.18 2.29
N SER A 7 14.65 -6.15 3.19
CA SER A 7 14.96 -7.54 2.91
C SER A 7 14.11 -8.04 1.75
N VAL A 8 14.76 -8.44 0.65
CA VAL A 8 14.11 -8.93 -0.58
C VAL A 8 13.12 -10.03 -0.25
N LEU A 9 11.90 -9.97 -0.79
CA LEU A 9 10.90 -11.01 -0.60
C LEU A 9 11.28 -12.28 -1.39
N HIS A 10 11.02 -13.43 -0.81
CA HIS A 10 11.21 -14.74 -1.43
C HIS A 10 9.87 -15.48 -1.53
N ALA A 11 9.78 -16.48 -2.41
CA ALA A 11 8.53 -17.21 -2.62
C ALA A 11 7.96 -17.84 -1.34
N GLY A 12 8.81 -18.23 -0.38
CA GLY A 12 8.39 -18.75 0.92
C GLY A 12 7.71 -17.73 1.83
N ASP A 13 7.81 -16.43 1.55
CA ASP A 13 7.11 -15.38 2.29
C ASP A 13 5.63 -15.26 1.86
N PHE A 14 5.20 -15.97 0.80
CA PHE A 14 3.86 -15.85 0.23
C PHE A 14 2.95 -16.97 0.72
N HIS A 15 2.48 -16.82 1.95
CA HIS A 15 1.55 -17.76 2.56
C HIS A 15 0.53 -17.08 3.48
N VAL A 16 -0.60 -17.74 3.67
CA VAL A 16 -1.60 -17.37 4.68
C VAL A 16 -1.81 -18.55 5.61
N GLY A 17 -1.40 -18.40 6.87
CA GLY A 17 -1.59 -19.44 7.87
C GLY A 17 -0.91 -20.77 7.53
N GLY A 18 0.31 -20.72 6.98
CA GLY A 18 1.07 -21.88 6.50
C GLY A 18 0.61 -22.45 5.13
N ILE A 19 -0.45 -21.91 4.53
CA ILE A 19 -0.96 -22.33 3.22
C ILE A 19 -0.32 -21.50 2.12
N HIS A 20 0.27 -22.17 1.13
CA HIS A 20 0.88 -21.61 -0.07
C HIS A 20 0.06 -21.96 -1.32
N CYS A 21 0.24 -21.21 -2.40
CA CYS A 21 -0.28 -21.60 -3.71
C CYS A 21 0.30 -22.96 -4.13
N GLY A 22 -0.56 -23.83 -4.69
CA GLY A 22 -0.21 -25.20 -5.09
C GLY A 22 -0.25 -26.24 -3.96
N ASP A 23 -0.48 -25.84 -2.71
CA ASP A 23 -0.64 -26.80 -1.61
C ASP A 23 -1.83 -27.74 -1.85
N SER A 24 -1.74 -28.98 -1.34
CA SER A 24 -2.86 -29.92 -1.42
C SER A 24 -3.95 -29.59 -0.40
N LEU A 25 -5.21 -29.90 -0.74
CA LEU A 25 -6.32 -29.83 0.22
C LEU A 25 -6.13 -30.72 1.45
N ARG A 26 -5.34 -31.80 1.33
CA ARG A 26 -4.96 -32.65 2.47
C ARG A 26 -4.11 -31.86 3.48
N LYS A 27 -3.14 -31.08 3.01
CA LYS A 27 -2.33 -30.20 3.87
C LYS A 27 -3.18 -29.13 4.54
N VAL A 28 -4.12 -28.53 3.82
CA VAL A 28 -5.04 -27.54 4.41
C VAL A 28 -5.85 -28.17 5.56
N ARG A 29 -6.38 -29.38 5.35
CA ARG A 29 -7.12 -30.10 6.40
C ARG A 29 -6.25 -30.53 7.58
N SER A 30 -4.97 -30.85 7.38
CA SER A 30 -4.08 -31.15 8.50
C SER A 30 -3.76 -29.91 9.35
N LEU A 31 -3.81 -28.72 8.77
CA LEU A 31 -3.57 -27.45 9.49
C LEU A 31 -4.83 -26.94 10.22
N TYR A 32 -6.00 -27.04 9.58
CA TYR A 32 -7.23 -26.39 10.06
C TYR A 32 -8.37 -27.36 10.40
N GLY A 33 -8.14 -28.66 10.27
CA GLY A 33 -9.17 -29.68 10.47
C GLY A 33 -10.22 -29.70 9.37
N SER A 34 -11.45 -30.11 9.75
CA SER A 34 -12.57 -30.19 8.82
C SER A 34 -13.20 -28.82 8.58
N PRO A 35 -13.49 -28.43 7.32
CA PRO A 35 -14.15 -27.17 7.03
C PRO A 35 -15.62 -27.20 7.46
N THR A 36 -16.17 -26.03 7.77
CA THR A 36 -17.61 -25.86 8.06
C THR A 36 -18.47 -26.00 6.81
N LYS A 37 -17.94 -25.58 5.65
CA LYS A 37 -18.57 -25.83 4.34
C LYS A 37 -17.56 -26.36 3.34
N TYR A 38 -18.00 -27.32 2.54
CA TYR A 38 -17.21 -27.94 1.50
C TYR A 38 -18.03 -28.02 0.21
N ALA A 39 -17.49 -27.49 -0.89
CA ALA A 39 -18.12 -27.54 -2.20
C ALA A 39 -17.11 -27.98 -3.24
N ARG A 40 -17.49 -28.92 -4.11
CA ARG A 40 -16.65 -29.43 -5.19
C ARG A 40 -17.40 -29.36 -6.52
N SER A 41 -16.79 -28.73 -7.51
CA SER A 41 -17.19 -28.77 -8.91
C SER A 41 -16.17 -29.56 -9.74
N ALA A 42 -16.32 -29.58 -11.06
CA ALA A 42 -15.31 -30.18 -11.94
C ALA A 42 -13.94 -29.49 -11.79
N HIS A 43 -13.92 -28.16 -11.88
CA HIS A 43 -12.67 -27.39 -11.93
C HIS A 43 -12.14 -26.96 -10.56
N TYR A 44 -13.00 -26.80 -9.56
CA TYR A 44 -12.60 -26.22 -8.28
C TYR A 44 -13.18 -26.97 -7.08
N THR A 45 -12.45 -26.89 -5.98
CA THR A 45 -12.93 -27.26 -4.66
C THR A 45 -12.77 -26.08 -3.72
N THR A 46 -13.82 -25.75 -2.96
CA THR A 46 -13.82 -24.66 -1.98
C THR A 46 -14.02 -25.24 -0.58
N MET A 47 -13.18 -24.81 0.35
CA MET A 47 -13.29 -25.05 1.79
C MET A 47 -13.55 -23.72 2.49
N GLN A 48 -14.58 -23.66 3.32
CA GLN A 48 -14.84 -22.52 4.17
C GLN A 48 -14.71 -22.95 5.63
N TYR A 49 -14.02 -22.13 6.41
CA TYR A 49 -13.84 -22.26 7.85
C TYR A 49 -14.47 -21.01 8.47
N ASP A 50 -15.64 -21.18 9.08
CA ASP A 50 -16.37 -20.13 9.79
C ASP A 50 -16.51 -20.54 11.26
N GLY A 51 -15.42 -20.41 12.00
CA GLY A 51 -15.35 -20.72 13.43
C GLY A 51 -15.33 -19.45 14.28
N LYS A 52 -15.34 -19.64 15.61
CA LYS A 52 -15.21 -18.53 16.57
C LYS A 52 -13.86 -17.80 16.41
N ASP A 53 -12.80 -18.53 16.10
CA ASP A 53 -11.43 -18.01 16.08
C ASP A 53 -10.85 -17.83 14.67
N ILE A 54 -11.58 -18.22 13.63
CA ILE A 54 -11.15 -18.11 12.22
C ILE A 54 -12.32 -17.92 11.27
N ALA A 55 -12.15 -17.02 10.30
CA ALA A 55 -13.00 -16.87 9.13
C ALA A 55 -12.09 -16.89 7.89
N MET A 56 -12.06 -18.04 7.20
CA MET A 56 -11.16 -18.29 6.08
C MET A 56 -11.86 -19.06 4.96
N ARG A 57 -11.60 -18.65 3.71
CA ARG A 57 -12.01 -19.39 2.51
C ARG A 57 -10.77 -19.81 1.73
N VAL A 58 -10.69 -21.09 1.41
CA VAL A 58 -9.65 -21.67 0.56
C VAL A 58 -10.30 -22.20 -0.71
N ARG A 59 -9.78 -21.81 -1.87
CA ARG A 59 -10.18 -22.36 -3.17
C ARG A 59 -8.98 -23.08 -3.78
N SER A 60 -9.18 -24.33 -4.17
CA SER A 60 -8.19 -25.17 -4.85
C SER A 60 -8.68 -25.48 -6.25
N ARG A 61 -7.75 -25.49 -7.20
CA ARG A 61 -8.00 -26.04 -8.52
C ARG A 61 -7.86 -27.55 -8.48
N ASN A 62 -8.83 -28.24 -9.06
CA ASN A 62 -8.85 -29.70 -9.12
C ASN A 62 -7.95 -30.22 -10.24
N ASP A 63 -7.48 -31.44 -10.10
CA ASP A 63 -6.94 -32.19 -11.23
C ASP A 63 -8.10 -32.60 -12.15
N THR A 64 -8.10 -32.07 -13.38
CA THR A 64 -9.10 -32.35 -14.41
C THR A 64 -8.48 -33.17 -15.55
N ALA A 65 -9.25 -33.63 -16.53
CA ALA A 65 -8.68 -34.28 -17.72
C ALA A 65 -7.69 -33.34 -18.45
N ASP A 66 -6.68 -33.89 -19.11
CA ASP A 66 -5.59 -33.10 -19.73
C ASP A 66 -6.09 -32.11 -20.79
N ILE A 67 -7.19 -32.43 -21.48
CA ILE A 67 -7.86 -31.53 -22.44
C ILE A 67 -8.41 -30.24 -21.80
N LEU A 68 -8.53 -30.19 -20.47
CA LEU A 68 -8.99 -29.03 -19.69
C LEU A 68 -7.83 -28.31 -18.97
N LYS A 69 -6.58 -28.77 -19.14
CA LYS A 69 -5.38 -28.20 -18.49
C LYS A 69 -4.65 -27.17 -19.33
N GLU A 70 -5.17 -26.84 -20.52
CA GLU A 70 -4.62 -25.83 -21.42
C GLU A 70 -5.59 -24.65 -21.52
N THR A 71 -5.11 -23.45 -21.23
CA THR A 71 -5.74 -22.21 -21.69
C THR A 71 -5.21 -21.90 -23.11
N GLY A 72 -6.06 -21.39 -24.01
CA GLY A 72 -5.71 -21.22 -25.42
C GLY A 72 -4.48 -20.34 -25.72
N GLU A 73 -4.03 -20.41 -26.98
CA GLU A 73 -2.87 -19.82 -27.70
C GLU A 73 -1.48 -19.81 -27.01
N GLU A 74 -1.39 -19.56 -25.71
CA GLU A 74 -0.17 -19.69 -24.93
C GLU A 74 -0.35 -20.83 -23.93
N ARG A 75 0.30 -21.97 -24.20
CA ARG A 75 0.25 -23.23 -23.44
C ARG A 75 0.83 -23.09 -22.02
N GLU A 76 0.25 -22.26 -21.17
CA GLU A 76 0.58 -22.23 -19.75
C GLU A 76 -0.15 -23.37 -19.03
N GLY A 77 0.64 -24.25 -18.40
CA GLY A 77 0.12 -25.41 -17.67
C GLY A 77 -0.72 -24.98 -16.47
N VAL A 78 -1.94 -25.50 -16.38
CA VAL A 78 -2.82 -25.26 -15.24
C VAL A 78 -2.24 -25.86 -13.95
N ARG A 79 -1.89 -25.02 -12.96
CA ARG A 79 -1.38 -25.48 -11.66
C ARG A 79 -2.50 -26.02 -10.77
N ILE A 80 -2.38 -27.29 -10.38
CA ILE A 80 -3.28 -27.98 -9.45
C ILE A 80 -2.94 -27.60 -8.00
N GLY A 81 -3.94 -27.63 -7.12
CA GLY A 81 -3.78 -27.33 -5.69
C GLY A 81 -4.41 -25.98 -5.30
N VAL A 82 -4.10 -25.50 -4.10
CA VAL A 82 -4.62 -24.23 -3.59
C VAL A 82 -4.30 -23.10 -4.56
N GLU A 83 -5.35 -22.46 -5.06
CA GLU A 83 -5.26 -21.31 -5.95
C GLU A 83 -5.37 -20.01 -5.16
N SER A 84 -6.25 -19.97 -4.16
CA SER A 84 -6.43 -18.78 -3.34
C SER A 84 -6.86 -19.07 -1.91
N VAL A 85 -6.47 -18.17 -1.01
CA VAL A 85 -6.83 -18.13 0.40
C VAL A 85 -7.29 -16.73 0.73
N PHE A 86 -8.44 -16.59 1.40
CA PHE A 86 -8.97 -15.34 1.89
C PHE A 86 -9.20 -15.46 3.39
N LEU A 87 -8.56 -14.62 4.19
CA LEU A 87 -8.65 -14.60 5.64
C LEU A 87 -9.21 -13.26 6.11
N THR A 88 -10.33 -13.30 6.85
CA THR A 88 -11.00 -12.12 7.38
C THR A 88 -11.07 -12.08 8.91
N SER A 89 -10.85 -13.22 9.56
CA SER A 89 -10.65 -13.33 11.00
C SER A 89 -9.71 -14.51 11.28
N GLY A 90 -8.87 -14.42 12.30
CA GLY A 90 -7.87 -15.42 12.61
C GLY A 90 -6.96 -14.95 13.73
N LYS A 91 -7.23 -15.35 14.98
CA LYS A 91 -6.48 -14.85 16.15
C LYS A 91 -4.99 -15.22 16.09
N ASP A 92 -4.69 -16.45 15.69
CA ASP A 92 -3.34 -17.01 15.69
C ASP A 92 -2.78 -17.28 14.28
N ALA A 93 -3.56 -16.94 13.25
CA ALA A 93 -3.14 -17.14 11.86
C ALA A 93 -2.00 -16.17 11.50
N VAL A 94 -0.81 -16.74 11.26
CA VAL A 94 0.38 -16.00 10.82
C VAL A 94 0.49 -16.03 9.30
N PHE A 95 0.83 -14.91 8.69
CA PHE A 95 1.03 -14.78 7.25
C PHE A 95 2.28 -13.97 6.92
N GLY A 96 2.89 -14.28 5.79
CA GLY A 96 4.22 -13.77 5.43
C GLY A 96 5.23 -13.83 6.57
N ARG A 97 5.96 -12.74 6.80
CA ARG A 97 7.07 -12.67 7.75
C ARG A 97 6.67 -12.44 9.21
N GLY A 98 5.69 -13.22 9.69
CA GLY A 98 5.23 -13.13 11.08
C GLY A 98 4.07 -12.15 11.31
N LEU A 99 3.40 -11.70 10.24
CA LEU A 99 2.28 -10.77 10.35
C LEU A 99 1.02 -11.48 10.85
N ARG A 100 0.14 -10.70 11.46
CA ARG A 100 -1.20 -11.11 11.90
C ARG A 100 -2.22 -10.01 11.62
N LEU A 101 -3.49 -10.38 11.59
CA LEU A 101 -4.56 -9.39 11.51
C LEU A 101 -4.47 -8.43 12.71
N LYS A 102 -4.96 -7.22 12.51
CA LYS A 102 -4.96 -6.09 13.46
C LYS A 102 -3.59 -5.49 13.78
N MET A 103 -2.49 -6.04 13.25
CA MET A 103 -1.20 -5.37 13.31
C MET A 103 -1.23 -4.05 12.53
N PRO A 104 -0.47 -3.02 12.95
CA PRO A 104 -0.40 -1.76 12.24
C PRO A 104 0.16 -1.90 10.81
N ALA A 105 -0.30 -1.03 9.90
CA ALA A 105 0.19 -0.96 8.53
C ALA A 105 1.71 -0.63 8.46
N GLU A 106 2.26 0.08 9.45
CA GLU A 106 3.69 0.32 9.52
C GLU A 106 4.48 -0.99 9.70
N VAL A 107 3.94 -1.92 10.51
CA VAL A 107 4.56 -3.24 10.70
C VAL A 107 4.52 -4.05 9.41
N LEU A 108 3.43 -3.96 8.64
CA LEU A 108 3.30 -4.59 7.32
C LEU A 108 4.45 -4.17 6.40
N VAL A 109 4.65 -2.87 6.19
CA VAL A 109 5.67 -2.38 5.26
C VAL A 109 7.09 -2.58 5.78
N ARG A 110 7.31 -2.61 7.10
CA ARG A 110 8.62 -2.94 7.69
C ARG A 110 8.98 -4.41 7.51
N GLN A 111 8.01 -5.32 7.57
CA GLN A 111 8.26 -6.76 7.43
C GLN A 111 8.29 -7.20 5.96
N MET A 112 7.37 -6.69 5.14
CA MET A 112 7.23 -7.09 3.74
C MET A 112 7.97 -6.17 2.76
N GLY A 113 8.47 -5.02 3.22
CA GLY A 113 9.16 -4.03 2.39
C GLY A 113 8.21 -3.20 1.53
N ILE A 114 8.74 -2.72 0.40
CA ILE A 114 8.02 -1.85 -0.53
C ILE A 114 6.92 -2.65 -1.24
N PRO A 115 5.64 -2.24 -1.14
CA PRO A 115 4.55 -2.90 -1.86
C PRO A 115 4.71 -2.72 -3.37
N SER A 116 4.35 -3.75 -4.14
CA SER A 116 4.24 -3.68 -5.59
C SER A 116 3.18 -2.68 -6.02
N ASN A 117 2.12 -2.48 -5.23
CA ASN A 117 1.10 -1.46 -5.46
C ASN A 117 0.36 -1.10 -4.17
N VAL A 118 -0.17 0.12 -4.10
CA VAL A 118 -1.12 0.55 -3.04
C VAL A 118 -2.35 1.11 -3.73
N LEU A 119 -3.46 0.39 -3.61
CA LEU A 119 -4.74 0.80 -4.19
C LEU A 119 -5.65 1.37 -3.10
N ARG A 120 -6.50 2.33 -3.45
CA ARG A 120 -7.51 2.89 -2.56
C ARG A 120 -8.90 2.57 -3.08
N ASP A 121 -9.73 2.02 -2.20
CA ASP A 121 -11.18 2.00 -2.33
C ASP A 121 -11.73 3.17 -1.50
N ALA A 122 -12.14 4.22 -2.20
CA ALA A 122 -12.59 5.47 -1.58
C ALA A 122 -13.91 5.29 -0.82
N ASP A 123 -14.85 4.52 -1.39
CA ASP A 123 -16.18 4.32 -0.82
C ASP A 123 -16.12 3.55 0.51
N ALA A 124 -15.25 2.53 0.58
CA ALA A 124 -15.05 1.75 1.80
C ALA A 124 -13.98 2.35 2.75
N ASN A 125 -13.24 3.36 2.30
CA ASN A 125 -12.03 3.87 2.93
C ASN A 125 -11.02 2.75 3.30
N ILE A 126 -10.80 1.82 2.36
CA ILE A 126 -9.88 0.69 2.50
C ILE A 126 -8.72 0.87 1.54
N TYR A 127 -7.52 0.56 2.01
CA TYR A 127 -6.33 0.47 1.17
C TYR A 127 -5.96 -0.98 0.94
N TYR A 128 -5.58 -1.32 -0.28
CA TYR A 128 -5.06 -2.64 -0.62
C TYR A 128 -3.57 -2.55 -0.92
N PHE A 129 -2.77 -3.08 -0.01
CA PHE A 129 -1.32 -3.21 -0.18
C PHE A 129 -1.05 -4.53 -0.89
N VAL A 130 -0.47 -4.45 -2.09
CA VAL A 130 -0.23 -5.60 -2.96
C VAL A 130 1.25 -5.93 -2.96
N TYR A 131 1.57 -7.19 -2.71
CA TYR A 131 2.90 -7.75 -2.86
C TYR A 131 2.79 -8.92 -3.83
N GLU A 132 3.54 -8.89 -4.93
CA GLU A 132 3.54 -10.02 -5.88
C GLU A 132 4.70 -10.96 -5.59
N ASN A 133 4.44 -12.26 -5.73
CA ASN A 133 5.46 -13.29 -5.54
C ASN A 133 6.53 -13.14 -6.63
N PRO A 134 7.83 -13.12 -6.30
CA PRO A 134 8.90 -13.17 -7.31
C PRO A 134 8.78 -14.34 -8.29
N ALA A 135 8.19 -15.47 -7.86
CA ALA A 135 7.88 -16.62 -8.73
C ALA A 135 6.71 -16.38 -9.70
N ARG A 136 6.02 -15.23 -9.60
CA ARG A 136 4.87 -14.79 -10.40
C ARG A 136 3.65 -15.71 -10.39
N ASP A 137 3.57 -16.62 -9.42
CA ASP A 137 2.50 -17.61 -9.29
C ASP A 137 1.39 -17.18 -8.30
N GLY A 138 1.53 -16.00 -7.69
CA GLY A 138 0.61 -15.50 -6.69
C GLY A 138 0.94 -14.07 -6.24
N ALA A 139 0.01 -13.45 -5.55
CA ALA A 139 0.17 -12.18 -4.86
C ALA A 139 -0.52 -12.23 -3.50
N MET A 140 0.05 -11.54 -2.52
CA MET A 140 -0.58 -11.24 -1.26
C MET A 140 -1.18 -9.83 -1.28
N ILE A 141 -2.47 -9.73 -0.99
CA ILE A 141 -3.20 -8.48 -0.93
C ILE A 141 -3.68 -8.29 0.51
N PHE A 142 -3.22 -7.21 1.14
CA PHE A 142 -3.61 -6.82 2.49
C PHE A 142 -4.62 -5.69 2.41
N ALA A 143 -5.83 -5.92 2.90
CA ALA A 143 -6.80 -4.87 3.11
C ALA A 143 -6.49 -4.17 4.44
N VAL A 144 -6.18 -2.89 4.38
CA VAL A 144 -5.83 -2.03 5.51
C VAL A 144 -6.95 -1.01 5.70
N ALA A 145 -7.50 -0.96 6.92
CA ALA A 145 -8.43 0.08 7.33
C ALA A 145 -8.08 0.53 8.76
N ASN A 146 -8.35 1.79 9.09
CA ASN A 146 -8.01 2.36 10.40
C ASN A 146 -6.57 2.01 10.85
N ARG A 147 -5.63 2.09 9.89
CA ARG A 147 -4.18 1.84 10.08
C ARG A 147 -3.80 0.42 10.45
N LYS A 148 -4.71 -0.56 10.31
CA LYS A 148 -4.47 -1.95 10.69
C LYS A 148 -4.80 -2.90 9.56
N ILE A 149 -4.14 -4.05 9.56
CA ILE A 149 -4.42 -5.15 8.62
C ILE A 149 -5.76 -5.77 9.01
N GLU A 150 -6.77 -5.59 8.19
CA GLU A 150 -8.12 -6.09 8.45
C GLU A 150 -8.36 -7.45 7.81
N ARG A 151 -7.83 -7.65 6.60
CA ARG A 151 -7.98 -8.89 5.84
C ARG A 151 -6.71 -9.14 5.02
N VAL A 152 -6.45 -10.40 4.70
CA VAL A 152 -5.39 -10.78 3.77
C VAL A 152 -5.92 -11.81 2.80
N ALA A 153 -5.47 -11.71 1.56
CA ALA A 153 -5.73 -12.70 0.54
C ALA A 153 -4.46 -13.10 -0.18
N LEU A 154 -4.26 -14.40 -0.38
CA LEU A 154 -3.29 -14.97 -1.32
C LEU A 154 -4.08 -15.41 -2.55
N MET A 155 -3.74 -14.93 -3.74
CA MET A 155 -4.44 -15.29 -4.98
C MET A 155 -3.55 -15.10 -6.21
N PRO A 156 -3.91 -15.65 -7.38
CA PRO A 156 -3.18 -15.40 -8.62
C PRO A 156 -3.19 -13.91 -8.97
N PRO A 157 -2.13 -13.39 -9.63
CA PRO A 157 -2.11 -12.02 -10.14
C PRO A 157 -3.32 -11.75 -11.03
N ARG A 158 -4.06 -10.67 -10.76
CA ARG A 158 -5.19 -10.25 -11.59
C ARG A 158 -5.52 -8.77 -11.40
N PRO A 159 -6.14 -8.11 -12.39
CA PRO A 159 -6.66 -6.76 -12.21
C PRO A 159 -7.71 -6.69 -11.09
N PRO A 160 -7.80 -5.56 -10.36
CA PRO A 160 -6.95 -4.37 -10.47
C PRO A 160 -5.64 -4.46 -9.68
N TYR A 161 -5.40 -5.55 -8.94
CA TYR A 161 -4.26 -5.70 -8.02
C TYR A 161 -2.92 -5.81 -8.74
N SER A 162 -2.89 -6.57 -9.83
CA SER A 162 -1.74 -6.78 -10.69
C SER A 162 -2.06 -6.31 -12.10
N ARG A 163 -1.14 -5.57 -12.72
CA ARG A 163 -1.28 -5.06 -14.10
C ARG A 163 -0.63 -5.96 -15.16
N GLY A 164 -0.02 -7.08 -14.75
CA GLY A 164 0.74 -7.95 -15.66
C GLY A 164 2.07 -7.34 -16.13
N GLU A 165 2.41 -6.15 -15.64
CA GLU A 165 3.70 -5.50 -15.89
C GLU A 165 4.82 -6.25 -15.15
N ALA A 166 6.05 -6.13 -15.64
CA ALA A 166 7.20 -6.66 -14.93
C ALA A 166 7.28 -5.99 -13.55
N LEU A 167 7.45 -6.82 -12.50
CA LEU A 167 7.69 -6.34 -11.15
C LEU A 167 8.77 -5.25 -11.18
N PRO A 168 8.48 -4.02 -10.72
CA PRO A 168 9.50 -2.99 -10.66
C PRO A 168 10.63 -3.52 -9.77
N VAL A 169 11.87 -3.32 -10.22
CA VAL A 169 13.04 -3.63 -9.41
C VAL A 169 12.83 -2.96 -8.06
N GLN A 170 12.79 -3.74 -6.97
CA GLN A 170 12.68 -3.20 -5.62
C GLN A 170 13.81 -2.18 -5.47
N ASN A 171 13.45 -0.90 -5.28
CA ASN A 171 14.31 0.30 -5.20
C ASN A 171 14.42 1.18 -6.47
N LYS A 172 13.87 0.79 -7.62
CA LYS A 172 13.77 1.72 -8.76
C LYS A 172 12.54 2.60 -8.64
N TRP A 173 12.75 3.91 -8.75
CA TRP A 173 11.67 4.89 -8.79
C TRP A 173 10.78 4.71 -10.01
N SER A 174 9.50 5.05 -9.83
CA SER A 174 8.48 5.09 -10.87
C SER A 174 7.67 6.37 -10.73
N GLU A 175 7.01 6.83 -11.81
CA GLU A 175 6.24 8.09 -11.78
C GLU A 175 5.20 8.12 -10.66
N ARG A 176 4.55 6.99 -10.38
CA ARG A 176 3.56 6.86 -9.29
C ARG A 176 4.14 7.17 -7.91
N ASP A 177 5.45 7.01 -7.69
CA ASP A 177 6.08 7.30 -6.41
C ASP A 177 6.09 8.82 -6.12
N PHE A 178 5.89 9.64 -7.15
CA PHE A 178 5.78 11.10 -7.11
C PHE A 178 4.36 11.57 -7.46
N THR A 179 3.37 10.73 -7.15
CA THR A 179 1.96 11.12 -7.07
C THR A 179 1.46 10.93 -5.65
N LEU A 180 0.42 11.67 -5.28
CA LEU A 180 -0.18 11.56 -3.96
C LEU A 180 -1.70 11.61 -4.10
N MET A 181 -2.39 10.62 -3.52
CA MET A 181 -3.86 10.52 -3.56
C MET A 181 -4.47 10.54 -4.97
N GLY A 182 -3.71 10.08 -5.98
CA GLY A 182 -4.12 10.07 -7.39
C GLY A 182 -3.83 11.37 -8.15
N PHE A 183 -3.20 12.35 -7.51
CA PHE A 183 -2.84 13.62 -8.12
C PHE A 183 -1.34 13.71 -8.43
N SER A 184 -1.03 14.26 -9.60
CA SER A 184 0.30 14.72 -10.00
C SER A 184 0.32 16.24 -10.04
N LEU A 185 1.48 16.86 -9.81
CA LEU A 185 1.60 18.32 -9.87
C LEU A 185 1.68 18.83 -11.30
N ASN A 186 1.32 20.10 -11.49
CA ASN A 186 1.26 20.78 -12.80
C ASN A 186 0.38 20.04 -13.81
N GLN A 187 -0.65 19.35 -13.34
CA GLN A 187 -1.70 18.75 -14.16
C GLN A 187 -3.04 19.44 -13.88
N PRO A 188 -3.97 19.46 -14.85
CA PRO A 188 -5.31 19.97 -14.61
C PRO A 188 -5.99 19.26 -13.45
N PHE A 189 -6.54 20.02 -12.52
CA PHE A 189 -7.28 19.48 -11.40
C PHE A 189 -8.58 18.84 -11.91
N GLN A 190 -8.71 17.54 -11.65
CA GLN A 190 -9.93 16.78 -11.85
C GLN A 190 -10.48 16.40 -10.47
N ALA A 191 -11.64 16.95 -10.11
CA ALA A 191 -12.31 16.60 -8.87
C ALA A 191 -12.57 15.09 -8.84
N ASN A 192 -12.22 14.45 -7.72
CA ASN A 192 -12.43 13.02 -7.59
C ASN A 192 -13.92 12.74 -7.41
N LYS A 193 -14.57 12.12 -8.40
CA LYS A 193 -16.01 11.80 -8.37
C LYS A 193 -16.43 10.90 -7.21
N TYR A 194 -15.49 10.19 -6.58
CA TYR A 194 -15.73 9.29 -5.44
C TYR A 194 -15.38 9.91 -4.08
N ASN A 195 -14.77 11.09 -4.06
CA ASN A 195 -14.52 11.84 -2.83
C ASN A 195 -15.21 13.19 -2.92
N MET A 196 -16.26 13.39 -2.14
CA MET A 196 -16.77 14.74 -1.93
C MET A 196 -15.77 15.53 -1.08
N TRP A 197 -15.43 16.73 -1.53
CA TRP A 197 -14.63 17.65 -0.73
C TRP A 197 -15.46 18.10 0.48
N ASN A 198 -14.82 18.22 1.63
CA ASN A 198 -15.47 18.63 2.87
C ASN A 198 -15.47 20.15 3.03
N ASN A 199 -14.37 20.79 2.64
CA ASN A 199 -14.22 22.24 2.65
C ASN A 199 -13.42 22.75 1.44
N LEU A 200 -13.79 23.93 0.94
CA LEU A 200 -13.04 24.69 -0.07
C LEU A 200 -12.56 25.99 0.59
N VAL A 201 -11.25 26.16 0.70
CA VAL A 201 -10.64 27.38 1.25
C VAL A 201 -10.03 28.17 0.10
N LYS A 202 -10.46 29.43 -0.07
CA LYS A 202 -9.86 30.35 -1.04
C LYS A 202 -8.82 31.21 -0.33
N ARG A 203 -7.59 31.22 -0.81
CA ARG A 203 -6.52 32.10 -0.32
C ARG A 203 -5.77 32.70 -1.49
N ASP A 204 -5.68 34.02 -1.52
CA ASP A 204 -5.07 34.79 -2.58
C ASP A 204 -5.59 34.39 -3.98
N SER A 205 -4.71 33.79 -4.78
CA SER A 205 -4.95 33.27 -6.12
C SER A 205 -5.34 31.79 -6.15
N ASN A 206 -5.25 31.09 -5.03
CA ASN A 206 -5.26 29.64 -4.98
C ASN A 206 -6.49 29.11 -4.24
N ASN A 207 -6.92 27.92 -4.66
CA ASN A 207 -8.03 27.17 -4.09
C ASN A 207 -7.49 25.92 -3.40
N PHE A 208 -7.84 25.73 -2.14
CA PHE A 208 -7.50 24.55 -1.35
C PHE A 208 -8.73 23.66 -1.21
N TRP A 209 -8.71 22.53 -1.89
CA TRP A 209 -9.73 21.49 -1.81
C TRP A 209 -9.36 20.51 -0.70
N LEU A 210 -10.08 20.55 0.42
CA LEU A 210 -9.84 19.68 1.56
C LEU A 210 -10.79 18.48 1.51
N TYR A 211 -10.22 17.31 1.34
CA TYR A 211 -10.87 16.01 1.47
C TYR A 211 -10.57 15.45 2.87
N GLY A 212 -11.41 14.56 3.39
CA GLY A 212 -11.28 14.06 4.77
C GLY A 212 -9.87 13.65 5.19
N ASP A 213 -9.10 13.02 4.29
CA ASP A 213 -7.73 12.53 4.57
C ASP A 213 -6.60 13.31 3.90
N TYR A 214 -6.89 14.26 3.01
CA TYR A 214 -5.87 14.96 2.21
C TYR A 214 -6.36 16.31 1.67
N GLY A 215 -5.44 17.23 1.40
CA GLY A 215 -5.72 18.51 0.75
C GLY A 215 -5.04 18.62 -0.62
N VAL A 216 -5.63 19.42 -1.51
CA VAL A 216 -5.09 19.76 -2.83
C VAL A 216 -5.13 21.27 -3.03
N GLU A 217 -3.98 21.87 -3.28
CA GLU A 217 -3.85 23.27 -3.69
C GLU A 217 -3.90 23.36 -5.22
N VAL A 218 -4.73 24.26 -5.71
CA VAL A 218 -4.97 24.49 -7.14
C VAL A 218 -4.82 25.98 -7.44
N ASP A 219 -4.10 26.33 -8.49
CA ASP A 219 -3.92 27.73 -8.90
C ASP A 219 -5.11 28.28 -9.72
N ARG A 220 -5.02 29.56 -10.13
CA ARG A 220 -6.02 30.24 -10.97
C ARG A 220 -6.25 29.58 -12.32
N ARG A 221 -5.31 28.79 -12.82
CA ARG A 221 -5.40 28.07 -14.10
C ARG A 221 -5.98 26.67 -13.92
N ASN A 222 -6.48 26.36 -12.72
CA ASN A 222 -6.99 25.05 -12.35
C ASN A 222 -5.91 23.95 -12.42
N MET A 223 -4.64 24.29 -12.14
CA MET A 223 -3.53 23.34 -12.11
C MET A 223 -3.17 22.98 -10.67
N VAL A 224 -2.93 21.69 -10.42
CA VAL A 224 -2.53 21.19 -9.10
C VAL A 224 -1.11 21.64 -8.77
N GLN A 225 -0.94 22.38 -7.67
CA GLN A 225 0.36 22.91 -7.22
C GLN A 225 0.91 22.18 -6.00
N LYS A 226 0.03 21.65 -5.15
CA LYS A 226 0.40 20.95 -3.93
C LYS A 226 -0.62 19.88 -3.59
N VAL A 227 -0.16 18.77 -3.04
CA VAL A 227 -1.02 17.74 -2.44
C VAL A 227 -0.42 17.37 -1.08
N PHE A 228 -1.25 17.19 -0.06
CA PHE A 228 -0.77 16.87 1.28
C PHE A 228 -1.73 15.94 2.02
N LEU A 229 -1.19 15.11 2.90
CA LEU A 229 -2.00 14.26 3.78
C LEU A 229 -2.43 15.04 5.02
N LEU A 230 -3.70 14.90 5.40
CA LEU A 230 -4.29 15.52 6.60
C LEU A 230 -4.45 14.51 7.75
N THR A 231 -4.53 13.22 7.42
CA THR A 231 -4.72 12.15 8.41
C THR A 231 -3.71 11.04 8.21
N ASN A 232 -3.53 10.24 9.25
CA ASN A 232 -2.72 9.02 9.22
C ASN A 232 -3.45 7.81 8.61
N ASN A 233 -4.63 8.02 8.00
CA ASN A 233 -5.38 6.99 7.28
C ASN A 233 -5.11 7.01 5.77
N ALA A 234 -4.34 7.97 5.27
CA ALA A 234 -3.89 8.03 3.88
C ALA A 234 -2.43 7.59 3.75
N TYR A 235 -2.10 7.08 2.56
CA TYR A 235 -0.78 6.52 2.28
C TYR A 235 -0.23 7.05 0.96
N THR A 236 1.10 7.13 0.89
CA THR A 236 1.83 7.30 -0.36
C THR A 236 1.79 6.02 -1.20
N SER A 237 2.24 6.09 -2.46
CA SER A 237 2.31 4.92 -3.36
C SER A 237 3.23 3.79 -2.87
N ARG A 238 4.16 4.08 -1.96
CA ARG A 238 4.99 3.06 -1.27
C ARG A 238 4.48 2.70 0.12
N GLY A 239 3.32 3.21 0.53
CA GLY A 239 2.68 2.81 1.78
C GLY A 239 3.12 3.57 3.04
N ALA A 240 3.81 4.70 2.90
CA ALA A 240 4.17 5.57 4.03
C ALA A 240 3.01 6.50 4.40
N ALA A 241 2.89 6.87 5.67
CA ALA A 241 1.82 7.71 6.19
C ALA A 241 2.29 8.61 7.34
N LEU A 242 1.42 9.54 7.76
CA LEU A 242 1.62 10.33 8.97
C LEU A 242 1.76 9.41 10.20
N GLY A 243 2.65 9.80 11.12
CA GLY A 243 2.94 9.06 12.35
C GLY A 243 3.81 7.82 12.17
N TYR A 244 4.39 7.58 10.99
CA TYR A 244 5.42 6.55 10.80
C TYR A 244 6.77 7.04 11.32
N HIS A 245 7.63 6.13 11.77
CA HIS A 245 9.00 6.48 12.15
C HIS A 245 9.86 6.74 10.89
N ILE A 246 10.80 7.69 10.95
CA ILE A 246 11.66 8.05 9.82
C ILE A 246 12.46 6.85 9.28
N SER A 247 12.85 5.91 10.13
CA SER A 247 13.51 4.67 9.67
C SER A 247 12.64 3.88 8.69
N THR A 248 11.31 3.88 8.87
CA THR A 248 10.38 3.22 7.95
C THR A 248 10.35 3.96 6.61
N VAL A 249 10.29 5.29 6.63
CA VAL A 249 10.37 6.11 5.40
C VAL A 249 11.67 5.85 4.64
N LEU A 250 12.81 5.88 5.35
CA LEU A 250 14.12 5.58 4.76
C LEU A 250 14.21 4.16 4.19
N SER A 251 13.55 3.18 4.82
CA SER A 251 13.49 1.82 4.25
C SER A 251 12.68 1.77 2.96
N LEU A 252 11.60 2.55 2.87
CA LEU A 252 10.70 2.55 1.70
C LEU A 252 11.24 3.37 0.52
N TYR A 253 11.91 4.47 0.80
CA TYR A 253 12.32 5.45 -0.20
C TYR A 253 13.84 5.57 -0.37
N GLY A 254 14.62 4.95 0.52
CA GLY A 254 16.06 5.08 0.54
C GLY A 254 16.52 6.44 1.08
N ARG A 255 17.73 6.84 0.67
CA ARG A 255 18.34 8.11 1.09
C ARG A 255 17.59 9.28 0.43
N PRO A 256 17.23 10.34 1.19
CA PRO A 256 16.69 11.56 0.62
C PRO A 256 17.75 12.30 -0.21
N ASP A 257 17.30 13.10 -1.19
CA ASP A 257 18.17 13.95 -2.01
C ASP A 257 18.70 15.15 -1.22
N ARG A 258 17.84 15.71 -0.34
CA ARG A 258 18.22 16.75 0.62
C ARG A 258 17.48 16.57 1.94
N VAL A 259 18.10 17.07 3.01
CA VAL A 259 17.49 17.19 4.32
C VAL A 259 17.66 18.63 4.80
N GLU A 260 16.55 19.28 5.12
CA GLU A 260 16.55 20.57 5.82
C GLU A 260 16.35 20.30 7.30
N VAL A 261 17.39 20.56 8.10
CA VAL A 261 17.38 20.27 9.54
C VAL A 261 16.81 21.45 10.29
N GLY A 262 15.84 21.19 11.16
CA GLY A 262 15.26 22.21 12.03
C GLY A 262 16.24 22.67 13.12
N PRO A 263 15.95 23.78 13.82
CA PRO A 263 16.74 24.18 14.98
C PRO A 263 16.66 23.13 16.10
N GLU A 264 17.63 23.14 17.02
CA GLU A 264 17.65 22.28 18.21
C GLU A 264 16.59 22.75 19.23
N ALA A 265 15.32 22.43 18.97
CA ALA A 265 14.18 22.75 19.81
C ALA A 265 13.19 21.56 19.84
N GLU A 266 12.50 21.37 20.96
CA GLU A 266 11.66 20.20 21.19
C GLU A 266 10.54 20.00 20.14
N LYS A 267 10.02 21.11 19.58
CA LYS A 267 8.96 21.10 18.58
C LYS A 267 9.46 21.37 17.16
N SER A 268 10.77 21.34 16.94
CA SER A 268 11.29 21.55 15.59
C SER A 268 11.04 20.33 14.72
N VAL A 269 11.03 20.57 13.41
CA VAL A 269 10.89 19.53 12.40
C VAL A 269 12.02 19.59 11.39
N ASP A 270 12.40 18.43 10.90
CA ASP A 270 13.29 18.22 9.76
C ASP A 270 12.44 17.93 8.51
N ALA A 271 12.88 18.36 7.32
CA ALA A 271 12.24 17.99 6.06
C ALA A 271 13.16 17.11 5.20
N TYR A 272 12.64 15.93 4.84
CA TYR A 272 13.30 14.94 4.01
C TYR A 272 12.71 14.99 2.60
N TYR A 273 13.47 15.48 1.64
CA TYR A 273 13.00 15.65 0.27
C TYR A 273 13.49 14.51 -0.61
N TYR A 274 12.58 13.99 -1.43
CA TYR A 274 12.84 13.08 -2.52
C TYR A 274 12.42 13.77 -3.81
N ASP A 275 13.40 14.11 -4.64
CA ASP A 275 13.18 14.87 -5.87
C ASP A 275 12.77 13.92 -7.00
N SER A 276 11.74 14.31 -7.77
CA SER A 276 11.24 13.51 -8.88
C SER A 276 12.22 13.52 -10.05
N PRO A 277 12.74 12.36 -10.49
CA PRO A 277 13.52 12.28 -11.71
C PRO A 277 12.65 12.40 -12.98
N PHE A 278 11.32 12.35 -12.83
CA PHE A 278 10.36 12.39 -13.93
C PHE A 278 9.80 13.78 -14.19
N GLN A 279 9.85 14.67 -13.18
CA GLN A 279 9.33 16.03 -13.29
C GLN A 279 10.19 17.00 -12.49
N LYS A 280 10.92 17.86 -13.22
CA LYS A 280 11.83 18.85 -12.61
C LYS A 280 11.09 19.77 -11.63
N GLY A 281 11.67 19.93 -10.45
CA GLY A 281 11.17 20.82 -9.41
C GLY A 281 10.05 20.22 -8.55
N VAL A 282 9.60 18.99 -8.82
CA VAL A 282 8.64 18.27 -7.98
C VAL A 282 9.40 17.43 -6.95
N SER A 283 8.97 17.51 -5.71
CA SER A 283 9.51 16.69 -4.62
C SER A 283 8.39 16.09 -3.77
N LEU A 284 8.56 14.83 -3.37
CA LEU A 284 7.83 14.23 -2.25
C LEU A 284 8.61 14.53 -0.98
N VAL A 285 7.94 15.12 0.01
CA VAL A 285 8.57 15.62 1.23
C VAL A 285 7.92 14.98 2.46
N PHE A 286 8.76 14.45 3.33
CA PHE A 286 8.36 14.00 4.66
C PHE A 286 8.87 14.99 5.69
N VAL A 287 7.96 15.66 6.38
CA VAL A 287 8.29 16.51 7.53
C VAL A 287 8.25 15.64 8.77
N VAL A 288 9.33 15.65 9.53
CA VAL A 288 9.58 14.72 10.64
C VAL A 288 9.86 15.52 11.89
N ASN A 289 9.17 15.21 12.97
CA ASN A 289 9.47 15.76 14.29
C ASN A 289 10.92 15.45 14.67
N HIS A 290 11.71 16.48 14.94
CA HIS A 290 13.16 16.37 15.11
C HIS A 290 13.53 15.45 16.28
N ALA A 291 12.84 15.60 17.42
CA ALA A 291 13.12 14.84 18.64
C ALA A 291 12.57 13.41 18.60
N SER A 292 11.29 13.25 18.25
CA SER A 292 10.62 11.94 18.29
C SER A 292 10.86 11.09 17.04
N ARG A 293 11.35 11.70 15.95
CA ARG A 293 11.68 11.04 14.68
C ARG A 293 10.46 10.43 13.97
N TYR A 294 9.25 10.92 14.24
CA TYR A 294 8.01 10.53 13.58
C TYR A 294 7.56 11.56 12.54
N VAL A 295 6.97 11.08 11.44
CA VAL A 295 6.43 11.90 10.36
C VAL A 295 5.23 12.69 10.85
N GLU A 296 5.31 14.02 10.76
CA GLU A 296 4.20 14.94 11.03
C GLU A 296 3.43 15.31 9.76
N ASP A 297 4.12 15.46 8.62
CA ASP A 297 3.50 15.79 7.33
C ASP A 297 4.07 14.98 6.17
N VAL A 298 3.22 14.77 5.16
CA VAL A 298 3.62 14.27 3.85
C VAL A 298 3.06 15.21 2.80
N LEU A 299 3.94 15.74 1.97
CA LEU A 299 3.64 16.77 0.99
C LEU A 299 4.20 16.35 -0.38
N LEU A 300 3.44 16.55 -1.44
CA LEU A 300 3.93 16.57 -2.81
C LEU A 300 3.92 18.04 -3.27
N ILE A 301 5.10 18.61 -3.50
CA ILE A 301 5.26 20.05 -3.74
C ILE A 301 6.09 20.35 -4.99
N SER A 302 5.84 21.50 -5.64
CA SER A 302 6.64 22.04 -6.76
C SER A 302 7.36 23.35 -6.41
N ALA A 303 7.16 23.85 -5.19
CA ALA A 303 7.73 25.08 -4.67
C ALA A 303 8.27 24.86 -3.25
N PRO A 304 9.33 25.59 -2.83
CA PRO A 304 9.90 25.46 -1.49
C PRO A 304 8.89 25.78 -0.38
N ILE A 305 9.05 25.12 0.77
CA ILE A 305 8.29 25.44 1.97
C ILE A 305 8.84 26.75 2.55
N GLN A 306 8.00 27.79 2.65
CA GLN A 306 8.43 29.12 3.09
C GLN A 306 8.90 29.13 4.55
N ASN A 307 8.12 28.51 5.44
CA ASN A 307 8.47 28.36 6.84
C ASN A 307 8.20 26.91 7.26
N LEU A 308 9.26 26.12 7.31
CA LEU A 308 9.17 24.70 7.67
C LEU A 308 8.63 24.48 9.09
N GLN A 309 8.92 25.39 10.02
CA GLN A 309 8.58 25.18 11.43
C GLN A 309 7.11 25.50 11.74
N ASP A 310 6.43 26.29 10.90
CA ASP A 310 5.01 26.64 11.04
C ASP A 310 4.10 25.65 10.28
N PRO A 311 3.24 24.86 10.95
CA PRO A 311 2.36 23.89 10.30
C PRO A 311 1.45 24.48 9.22
N MET A 312 0.92 25.69 9.42
CA MET A 312 0.04 26.33 8.42
C MET A 312 0.86 26.80 7.22
N ALA A 313 2.07 27.30 7.44
CA ALA A 313 2.98 27.70 6.36
C ALA A 313 3.41 26.51 5.50
N ARG A 314 3.66 25.33 6.09
CA ARG A 314 3.96 24.08 5.35
C ARG A 314 2.91 23.79 4.29
N TYR A 315 1.63 23.92 4.65
CA TYR A 315 0.51 23.72 3.73
C TYR A 315 0.25 24.90 2.79
N GLY A 316 0.84 26.08 3.01
CA GLY A 316 0.50 27.30 2.26
C GLY A 316 -0.81 27.94 2.74
N LEU A 317 -1.20 27.66 3.99
CA LEU A 317 -2.40 28.18 4.64
C LEU A 317 -2.11 29.34 5.60
N GLN A 318 -0.92 29.94 5.53
CA GLN A 318 -0.61 31.18 6.27
C GLN A 318 -1.08 32.40 5.45
N SER A 319 -1.47 33.47 6.13
CA SER A 319 -1.90 34.75 5.55
C SER A 319 -0.74 35.73 5.45
#